data_AF-A0A8J5JST1-F1
#
_entry.id   AF-A0A8J5JST1-F1
#
_cell.length_a   1.000
_cell.length_b   1.000
_cell.length_c   1.000
_cell.angle_alpha   90.00
_cell.angle_beta   90.00
_cell.angle_gamma   90.00
#
_symmetry.space_group_name_H-M   'P 1'
#
loop_
_entity.id
_entity.type
_entity.pdbx_description
1 polymer ?
#
loop_
_entity_poly.entity_id
_entity_poly.type
_entity_poly.pdbx_seq_one_letter_code
_entity_poly.pdbx_strand_id
1 'polypeptide(L)'
;MSETKDSGDRRRKASVNKHGGKKNTEMCGECGLTVKDSDKAVSCDVCEVWFHIECEKLPEEVYNFMQDEEAEGVLMWYCSHCKKGCAKLHKYIKRIEQQQVEQMTRQNELEGKVNKLKEFTAQEHDKNKEIEVRMGILEAKSVEINDVLETNAKNDRGFENRLGTLEARTVGLEGKVDSSRATGSATEVKQEDNTGKPEPVGELIEELNERKMRENNIVVYGAPESGSPTMSERIESDKSYALNLIKECGITSGQEIIVKVIRLGKFIQGKARPMLIKLSTADIKANLFKNIRNLQGNMKFQDIRIANDLTKREREHEAVLWQEAKNLMDSGKGRHRVVGPPWRRRLVKIGVQEK
;
A
#
# COMPACT_ATOMS: atom_id res chain seq x y z
N MET A 1 -88.04 27.18 34.90
CA MET A 1 -88.53 26.65 33.59
C MET A 1 -87.35 26.73 32.64
N SER A 2 -86.87 25.71 31.95
CA SER A 2 -87.14 24.28 31.85
C SER A 2 -85.96 23.71 31.06
N GLU A 3 -85.61 22.46 31.35
CA GLU A 3 -84.49 21.71 30.80
C GLU A 3 -84.54 21.56 29.27
N THR A 4 -83.38 21.33 28.65
CA THR A 4 -83.18 20.17 27.77
C THR A 4 -81.68 19.96 27.54
N LYS A 5 -81.20 18.77 27.95
CA LYS A 5 -79.91 18.19 27.60
C LYS A 5 -80.08 17.55 26.21
N ASP A 6 -79.14 17.80 25.29
CA ASP A 6 -78.99 16.98 24.09
C ASP A 6 -77.52 16.57 23.94
N SER A 7 -77.28 15.32 24.31
CA SER A 7 -76.02 14.60 24.17
C SER A 7 -76.02 13.90 22.82
N GLY A 8 -75.42 14.58 21.82
CA GLY A 8 -75.26 14.07 20.45
C GLY A 8 -73.88 13.48 20.21
N ASP A 9 -73.85 12.15 20.24
CA ASP A 9 -72.80 11.23 19.82
C ASP A 9 -72.14 11.63 18.47
N ARG A 10 -70.83 11.88 18.50
CA ARG A 10 -70.01 12.25 17.32
C ARG A 10 -69.22 11.04 16.82
N ARG A 11 -69.91 10.10 16.17
CA ARG A 11 -69.28 9.03 15.38
C ARG A 11 -68.34 9.62 14.32
N ARG A 12 -67.04 9.27 14.38
CA ARG A 12 -66.03 9.62 13.37
C ARG A 12 -66.47 9.12 11.98
N LYS A 13 -66.73 10.03 11.03
CA LYS A 13 -66.75 9.72 9.59
C LYS A 13 -65.32 9.82 9.06
N ALA A 14 -64.68 8.70 8.78
CA ALA A 14 -63.39 8.66 8.09
C ALA A 14 -63.56 8.31 6.60
N SER A 15 -63.11 9.26 5.78
CA SER A 15 -62.68 9.21 4.38
C SER A 15 -62.67 7.85 3.65
N VAL A 16 -63.51 7.76 2.62
CA VAL A 16 -63.54 6.69 1.61
C VAL A 16 -62.27 6.73 0.75
N ASN A 17 -61.45 5.68 0.78
CA ASN A 17 -60.53 5.37 -0.31
C ASN A 17 -61.02 4.12 -1.05
N LYS A 18 -61.40 4.31 -2.32
CA LYS A 18 -61.86 3.25 -3.23
C LYS A 18 -60.67 2.34 -3.55
N HIS A 19 -60.83 1.02 -3.43
CA HIS A 19 -60.48 -0.03 -4.42
C HIS A 19 -60.81 -1.43 -3.84
N GLY A 20 -61.83 -2.09 -4.41
CA GLY A 20 -61.92 -3.56 -4.54
C GLY A 20 -62.40 -4.41 -3.35
N GLY A 21 -63.71 -4.65 -3.26
CA GLY A 21 -64.33 -5.74 -2.47
C GLY A 21 -65.07 -5.26 -1.21
N LYS A 22 -66.39 -5.04 -1.31
CA LYS A 22 -67.25 -4.74 -0.16
C LYS A 22 -67.25 -5.93 0.83
N LYS A 23 -66.43 -5.88 1.88
CA LYS A 23 -66.65 -6.71 3.07
C LYS A 23 -67.91 -6.18 3.75
N ASN A 24 -68.82 -7.08 4.11
CA ASN A 24 -70.00 -6.72 4.88
C ASN A 24 -69.53 -6.36 6.30
N THR A 25 -69.33 -5.07 6.56
CA THR A 25 -68.78 -4.52 7.82
C THR A 25 -69.73 -4.69 9.01
N GLU A 26 -70.93 -5.23 8.79
CA GLU A 26 -71.94 -5.44 9.82
C GLU A 26 -71.99 -6.89 10.34
N MET A 27 -71.11 -7.78 9.87
CA MET A 27 -71.04 -9.17 10.38
C MET A 27 -69.86 -9.37 11.31
N CYS A 28 -70.07 -10.21 12.33
CA CYS A 28 -69.03 -10.66 13.23
C CYS A 28 -68.04 -11.56 12.47
N GLY A 29 -66.75 -11.23 12.54
CA GLY A 29 -65.71 -11.96 11.81
C GLY A 29 -65.44 -13.38 12.29
N GLU A 30 -65.98 -13.80 13.43
CA GLU A 30 -65.80 -15.15 13.99
C GLU A 30 -67.05 -16.02 13.81
N CYS A 31 -68.23 -15.55 14.25
CA CYS A 31 -69.47 -16.34 14.18
C CYS A 31 -70.30 -16.08 12.90
N GLY A 32 -69.97 -15.05 12.12
CA GLY A 32 -70.67 -14.70 10.88
C GLY A 32 -72.06 -14.07 11.07
N LEU A 33 -72.52 -13.87 12.30
CA LEU A 33 -73.81 -13.23 12.60
C LEU A 33 -73.72 -11.71 12.49
N THR A 34 -74.84 -11.06 12.17
CA THR A 34 -74.94 -9.59 12.14
C THR A 34 -74.70 -9.00 13.54
N VAL A 35 -73.81 -8.01 13.62
CA VAL A 35 -73.54 -7.19 14.80
C VAL A 35 -74.55 -6.05 14.83
N LYS A 36 -75.35 -5.97 15.89
CA LYS A 36 -76.35 -4.92 16.11
C LYS A 36 -75.79 -3.81 17.02
N ASP A 37 -76.40 -2.63 17.00
CA ASP A 37 -76.00 -1.52 17.89
C ASP A 37 -76.17 -1.85 19.39
N SER A 38 -77.05 -2.81 19.71
CA SER A 38 -77.22 -3.32 21.09
C SER A 38 -76.15 -4.31 21.53
N ASP A 39 -75.35 -4.83 20.60
CA ASP A 39 -74.38 -5.87 20.88
C ASP A 39 -73.08 -5.26 21.42
N LYS A 40 -72.47 -5.93 22.40
CA LYS A 40 -71.11 -5.60 22.83
C LYS A 40 -70.13 -6.14 21.78
N ALA A 41 -69.60 -5.24 20.97
CA ALA A 41 -68.72 -5.59 19.87
C ALA A 41 -67.61 -4.56 19.67
N VAL A 42 -66.48 -5.00 19.15
CA VAL A 42 -65.30 -4.18 18.88
C VAL A 42 -64.83 -4.39 17.44
N SER A 43 -64.39 -3.30 16.79
CA SER A 43 -63.79 -3.36 15.46
C SER A 43 -62.28 -3.56 15.57
N CYS A 44 -61.72 -4.44 14.74
CA CYS A 44 -60.28 -4.63 14.64
C CYS A 44 -59.62 -3.45 13.90
N ASP A 45 -58.61 -2.81 14.49
CA ASP A 45 -57.90 -1.67 13.88
C ASP A 45 -57.06 -2.04 12.64
N VAL A 46 -56.90 -3.33 12.33
CA VAL A 46 -56.10 -3.81 11.19
C VAL A 46 -56.95 -4.24 10.02
N CYS A 47 -58.05 -4.96 10.27
CA CYS A 47 -58.89 -5.51 9.21
C CYS A 47 -60.26 -4.84 9.10
N GLU A 48 -60.59 -3.93 10.03
CA GLU A 48 -61.83 -3.16 10.10
C GLU A 48 -63.11 -4.03 10.18
N VAL A 49 -62.96 -5.29 10.60
CA VAL A 49 -64.07 -6.22 10.83
C VAL A 49 -64.49 -6.15 12.30
N TRP A 50 -65.80 -6.19 12.53
CA TRP A 50 -66.40 -6.22 13.87
C TRP A 50 -66.40 -7.63 14.46
N PHE A 51 -66.27 -7.72 15.78
CA PHE A 51 -66.31 -8.97 16.52
C PHE A 51 -67.11 -8.78 17.80
N HIS A 52 -68.05 -9.69 18.08
CA HIS A 52 -68.66 -9.77 19.40
C HIS A 52 -67.59 -10.08 20.45
N ILE A 53 -67.66 -9.42 21.61
CA ILE A 53 -66.66 -9.61 22.67
C ILE A 53 -66.59 -11.07 23.13
N GLU A 54 -67.71 -11.79 23.15
CA GLU A 54 -67.77 -13.21 23.52
C GLU A 54 -67.06 -14.11 22.50
N CYS A 55 -67.22 -13.82 21.20
CA CYS A 55 -66.60 -14.62 20.13
C CYS A 55 -65.07 -14.53 20.16
N GLU A 56 -64.53 -13.36 20.46
CA GLU A 56 -63.08 -13.14 20.62
C GLU A 56 -62.60 -13.34 22.07
N LYS A 57 -63.50 -13.78 22.97
CA LYS A 57 -63.22 -14.02 24.40
C LYS A 57 -62.60 -12.81 25.10
N LEU A 58 -63.08 -11.61 24.75
CA LEU A 58 -62.70 -10.36 25.38
C LEU A 58 -63.51 -10.17 26.67
N PRO A 59 -62.87 -10.04 27.85
CA PRO A 59 -63.57 -9.79 29.10
C PRO A 59 -64.35 -8.49 29.05
N GLU A 60 -65.52 -8.47 29.69
CA GLU A 60 -66.40 -7.31 29.70
C GLU A 60 -65.75 -6.09 30.37
N GLU A 61 -64.93 -6.31 31.39
CA GLU A 61 -64.17 -5.24 32.06
C GLU A 61 -63.22 -4.54 31.10
N VAL A 62 -62.58 -5.30 30.20
CA VAL A 62 -61.67 -4.75 29.19
C VAL A 62 -62.45 -3.99 28.13
N TYR A 63 -63.61 -4.51 27.72
CA TYR A 63 -64.50 -3.81 26.79
C TYR A 63 -64.98 -2.47 27.36
N ASN A 64 -65.42 -2.46 28.62
CA ASN A 64 -65.86 -1.23 29.29
C ASN A 64 -64.70 -0.22 29.41
N PHE A 65 -63.50 -0.68 29.78
CA PHE A 65 -62.30 0.17 29.80
C PHE A 65 -61.98 0.76 28.43
N MET A 66 -62.21 0.02 27.34
CA MET A 66 -62.02 0.54 25.98
C MET A 66 -63.04 1.61 25.59
N GLN A 67 -64.16 1.71 26.31
CA GLN A 67 -65.16 2.76 26.12
C GLN A 67 -64.88 4.01 26.95
N ASP A 68 -63.94 3.97 27.91
CA ASP A 68 -63.57 5.16 28.68
C ASP A 68 -62.96 6.22 27.77
N GLU A 69 -63.35 7.49 27.95
CA GLU A 69 -62.89 8.62 27.14
C GLU A 69 -61.36 8.78 27.14
N GLU A 70 -60.70 8.40 28.25
CA GLU A 70 -59.23 8.43 28.36
C GLU A 70 -58.54 7.34 27.52
N ALA A 71 -59.24 6.23 27.23
CA ALA A 71 -58.75 5.14 26.40
C ALA A 71 -59.01 5.40 24.91
N GLU A 72 -59.92 6.32 24.57
CA GLU A 72 -60.33 6.61 23.20
C GLU A 72 -59.14 7.12 22.36
N GLY A 73 -58.78 6.37 21.32
CA GLY A 73 -57.69 6.72 20.39
C GLY A 73 -56.28 6.43 20.89
N VAL A 74 -56.11 6.02 22.15
CA VAL A 74 -54.83 5.56 22.71
C VAL A 74 -54.71 4.04 22.61
N LEU A 75 -55.82 3.32 22.82
CA LEU A 75 -55.81 1.87 22.86
C LEU A 75 -56.18 1.28 21.49
N MET A 76 -55.24 0.53 20.90
CA MET A 76 -55.49 -0.25 19.69
C MET A 76 -55.85 -1.69 20.03
N TRP A 77 -56.88 -2.22 19.38
CA TRP A 77 -57.31 -3.60 19.51
C TRP A 77 -57.25 -4.35 18.18
N TYR A 78 -56.72 -5.56 18.28
CA TYR A 78 -56.54 -6.46 17.13
C TYR A 78 -57.28 -7.78 17.41
N CYS A 79 -58.01 -8.30 16.42
CA CYS A 79 -58.60 -9.63 16.50
C CYS A 79 -57.52 -10.72 16.57
N SER A 80 -57.90 -11.92 17.03
CA SER A 80 -57.04 -13.10 17.14
C SER A 80 -56.22 -13.42 15.87
N HIS A 81 -56.81 -13.18 14.70
CA HIS A 81 -56.18 -13.38 13.39
C HIS A 81 -55.11 -12.32 13.11
N CYS A 82 -55.46 -11.04 13.30
CA CYS A 82 -54.57 -9.91 13.06
C CYS A 82 -53.43 -9.84 14.10
N LYS A 83 -53.66 -10.21 15.37
CA LYS A 83 -52.62 -10.29 16.41
C LYS A 83 -51.42 -11.13 15.97
N LYS A 84 -51.68 -12.29 15.37
CA LYS A 84 -50.62 -13.19 14.84
C LYS A 84 -49.89 -12.55 13.65
N GLY A 85 -50.61 -11.88 12.77
CA GLY A 85 -50.05 -11.16 11.62
C GLY A 85 -49.15 -9.99 12.04
N CYS A 86 -49.65 -9.11 12.91
CA CYS A 86 -48.94 -7.95 13.42
C CYS A 86 -47.67 -8.34 14.20
N ALA A 87 -47.73 -9.42 15.00
CA ALA A 87 -46.55 -9.91 15.71
C ALA A 87 -45.44 -10.37 14.75
N LYS A 88 -45.79 -11.01 13.63
CA LYS A 88 -44.81 -11.38 12.58
C LYS A 88 -44.29 -10.12 11.87
N LEU A 89 -45.18 -9.20 11.49
CA LEU A 89 -44.82 -7.96 10.81
C LEU A 89 -43.87 -7.12 11.66
N HIS A 90 -44.12 -6.98 12.96
CA HIS A 90 -43.24 -6.26 13.88
C HIS A 90 -41.84 -6.87 13.93
N LYS A 91 -41.70 -8.21 13.91
CA LYS A 91 -40.40 -8.88 13.80
C LYS A 91 -39.69 -8.57 12.48
N TYR A 92 -40.43 -8.48 11.37
CA TYR A 92 -39.86 -8.08 10.08
C TYR A 92 -39.42 -6.62 10.09
N ILE A 93 -40.23 -5.70 10.63
CA ILE A 93 -39.90 -4.28 10.75
C ILE A 93 -38.62 -4.09 11.55
N LYS A 94 -38.50 -4.72 12.73
CA LYS A 94 -37.26 -4.68 13.54
C LYS A 94 -36.03 -5.16 12.77
N ARG A 95 -36.19 -6.21 11.94
CA ARG A 95 -35.10 -6.72 11.10
C ARG A 95 -34.71 -5.72 10.02
N ILE A 96 -35.68 -5.08 9.38
CA ILE A 96 -35.45 -4.06 8.35
C ILE A 96 -34.75 -2.84 8.97
N GLU A 97 -35.21 -2.37 10.13
CA GLU A 97 -34.56 -1.27 10.87
C GLU A 97 -33.09 -1.59 11.18
N GLN A 98 -32.83 -2.81 11.68
CA GLN A 98 -31.47 -3.25 11.96
C GLN A 98 -30.61 -3.30 10.68
N GLN A 99 -31.16 -3.80 9.57
CA GLN A 99 -30.47 -3.82 8.28
C GLN A 99 -30.22 -2.42 7.73
N GLN A 100 -31.14 -1.47 7.92
CA GLN A 100 -30.95 -0.08 7.50
C GLN A 100 -29.81 0.60 8.25
N VAL A 101 -29.71 0.38 9.57
CA VAL A 101 -28.59 0.91 10.37
C VAL A 101 -27.26 0.33 9.92
N GLU A 102 -27.21 -0.99 9.67
CA GLU A 102 -26.00 -1.65 9.18
C GLU A 102 -25.59 -1.15 7.79
N GLN A 103 -26.55 -1.01 6.87
CA GLN A 103 -26.30 -0.46 5.54
C GLN A 103 -25.79 0.98 5.58
N MET A 104 -26.37 1.83 6.42
CA MET A 104 -25.95 3.22 6.57
C MET A 104 -24.52 3.32 7.13
N THR A 105 -24.19 2.48 8.11
CA THR A 105 -22.82 2.38 8.65
C THR A 105 -21.83 1.96 7.58
N ARG A 106 -22.17 0.94 6.80
CA ARG A 106 -21.34 0.47 5.67
C ARG A 106 -21.18 1.54 4.58
N GLN A 107 -22.22 2.32 4.31
CA GLN A 107 -22.17 3.39 3.33
C GLN A 107 -21.21 4.50 3.78
N ASN A 108 -21.26 4.91 5.04
CA ASN A 108 -20.31 5.89 5.61
C ASN A 108 -18.86 5.39 5.55
N GLU A 109 -18.62 4.11 5.85
CA GLU A 109 -17.27 3.52 5.72
C GLU A 109 -16.76 3.53 4.28
N LEU A 110 -17.63 3.21 3.32
CA LEU A 110 -17.29 3.22 1.89
C LEU A 110 -16.99 4.64 1.41
N GLU A 111 -17.79 5.63 1.82
CA GLU A 111 -17.54 7.04 1.51
C GLU A 111 -16.17 7.50 2.05
N GLY A 112 -15.82 7.10 3.28
CA GLY A 112 -14.51 7.35 3.85
C GLY A 112 -13.37 6.73 3.03
N LYS A 113 -13.54 5.49 2.52
CA LYS A 113 -12.55 4.85 1.65
C LYS A 113 -12.45 5.55 0.28
N VAL A 114 -13.58 5.96 -0.29
CA VAL A 114 -13.62 6.69 -1.58
C VAL A 114 -12.90 8.03 -1.47
N ASN A 115 -13.08 8.77 -0.38
CA ASN A 115 -12.38 10.04 -0.18
C ASN A 115 -10.86 9.86 -0.10
N LYS A 116 -10.39 8.86 0.65
CA LYS A 116 -8.95 8.51 0.69
C LYS A 116 -8.39 8.13 -0.69
N LEU A 117 -9.16 7.39 -1.49
CA LEU A 117 -8.77 7.04 -2.85
C LEU A 117 -8.70 8.27 -3.76
N LYS A 118 -9.62 9.23 -3.62
CA LYS A 118 -9.58 10.49 -4.36
C LYS A 118 -8.33 11.32 -4.01
N GLU A 119 -7.96 11.39 -2.74
CA GLU A 119 -6.72 12.07 -2.31
C GLU A 119 -5.48 11.39 -2.88
N PHE A 120 -5.39 10.05 -2.81
CA PHE A 120 -4.27 9.31 -3.37
C PHE A 120 -4.15 9.48 -4.90
N THR A 121 -5.27 9.41 -5.62
CA THR A 121 -5.28 9.59 -7.08
C THR A 121 -4.91 11.00 -7.50
N ALA A 122 -5.32 12.03 -6.74
CA ALA A 122 -4.87 13.40 -6.98
C ALA A 122 -3.35 13.54 -6.78
N GLN A 123 -2.81 12.96 -5.71
CA GLN A 123 -1.37 12.98 -5.44
C GLN A 123 -0.56 12.27 -6.54
N GLU A 124 -1.01 11.12 -7.01
CA GLU A 124 -0.36 10.38 -8.11
C GLU A 124 -0.42 11.17 -9.43
N HIS A 125 -1.54 11.84 -9.69
CA HIS A 125 -1.67 12.70 -10.86
C HIS A 125 -0.66 13.87 -10.84
N ASP A 126 -0.45 14.50 -9.69
CA ASP A 126 0.54 15.58 -9.56
C ASP A 126 1.98 15.07 -9.72
N LYS A 127 2.32 13.90 -9.16
CA LYS A 127 3.62 13.25 -9.40
C LYS A 127 3.82 12.90 -10.88
N ASN A 128 2.78 12.44 -11.57
CA ASN A 128 2.87 12.13 -12.99
C ASN A 128 3.16 13.37 -13.85
N LYS A 129 2.55 14.52 -13.52
CA LYS A 129 2.90 15.79 -14.16
C LYS A 129 4.37 16.17 -13.93
N GLU A 130 4.88 15.98 -12.72
CA GLU A 130 6.29 16.26 -12.41
C GLU A 130 7.23 15.35 -13.23
N ILE A 131 6.88 14.07 -13.37
CA ILE A 131 7.61 13.11 -14.19
C ILE A 131 7.61 13.54 -15.66
N GLU A 132 6.46 13.98 -16.18
CA GLU A 132 6.32 14.43 -17.58
C GLU A 132 7.21 15.64 -17.87
N VAL A 133 7.24 16.63 -16.97
CA VAL A 133 8.14 17.78 -17.08
C VAL A 133 9.62 17.35 -17.07
N ARG A 134 10.00 16.43 -16.17
CA ARG A 134 11.37 15.91 -16.12
C ARG A 134 11.75 15.14 -17.38
N MET A 135 10.81 14.38 -17.94
CA MET A 135 11.02 13.62 -19.18
C MET A 135 11.28 14.57 -20.36
N GLY A 136 10.50 15.63 -20.51
CA GLY A 136 10.74 16.64 -21.55
C GLY A 136 12.11 17.33 -21.42
N ILE A 137 12.56 17.62 -20.19
CA ILE A 137 13.92 18.17 -19.97
C ILE A 137 15.00 17.16 -20.37
N LEU A 138 14.81 15.88 -20.05
CA LEU A 138 15.77 14.84 -20.42
C LEU A 138 15.85 14.64 -21.94
N GLU A 139 14.70 14.68 -22.62
CA GLU A 139 14.64 14.61 -24.09
C GLU A 139 15.39 15.79 -24.73
N ALA A 140 15.16 17.01 -24.25
CA ALA A 140 15.88 18.19 -24.74
C ALA A 140 17.40 18.07 -24.55
N LYS A 141 17.85 17.63 -23.37
CA LYS A 141 19.27 17.37 -23.10
C LYS A 141 19.85 16.26 -23.98
N SER A 142 19.08 15.23 -24.30
CA SER A 142 19.52 14.17 -25.20
C SER A 142 19.79 14.70 -26.61
N VAL A 143 18.98 15.64 -27.08
CA VAL A 143 19.21 16.29 -28.38
C VAL A 143 20.50 17.11 -28.35
N GLU A 144 20.70 17.93 -27.31
CA GLU A 144 21.94 18.71 -27.15
C GLU A 144 23.20 17.83 -27.13
N ILE A 145 23.14 16.69 -26.43
CA ILE A 145 24.26 15.73 -26.39
C ILE A 145 24.55 15.18 -27.79
N ASN A 146 23.52 14.82 -28.56
CA ASN A 146 23.70 14.30 -29.91
C ASN A 146 24.35 15.34 -30.84
N ASP A 147 23.94 16.61 -30.76
CA ASP A 147 24.54 17.70 -31.55
C ASP A 147 26.03 17.90 -31.23
N VAL A 148 26.39 17.81 -29.94
CA VAL A 148 27.79 17.88 -29.50
C VAL A 148 28.59 16.69 -30.03
N LEU A 149 28.03 15.48 -30.00
CA LEU A 149 28.67 14.28 -30.53
C LEU A 149 28.91 14.39 -32.05
N GLU A 150 27.93 14.88 -32.82
CA GLU A 150 28.10 15.11 -34.25
C GLU A 150 29.19 16.14 -34.54
N THR A 151 29.23 17.22 -33.75
CA THR A 151 30.23 18.27 -33.91
C THR A 151 31.64 17.75 -33.61
N ASN A 152 31.80 16.98 -32.53
CA ASN A 152 33.06 16.34 -32.20
C ASN A 152 33.49 15.35 -33.29
N ALA A 153 32.57 14.53 -33.82
CA ALA A 153 32.86 13.61 -34.91
C ALA A 153 33.31 14.31 -36.22
N LYS A 154 32.84 15.55 -36.47
CA LYS A 154 33.33 16.38 -37.59
C LYS A 154 34.73 16.92 -37.29
N ASN A 155 34.98 17.37 -36.07
CA ASN A 155 36.29 17.86 -35.64
C ASN A 155 37.34 16.76 -35.70
N ASP A 156 37.04 15.55 -35.22
CA ASP A 156 37.95 14.40 -35.22
C ASP A 156 38.35 14.03 -36.65
N ARG A 157 37.39 13.95 -37.58
CA ARG A 157 37.68 13.79 -39.03
C ARG A 157 38.56 14.91 -39.58
N GLY A 158 38.35 16.15 -39.14
CA GLY A 158 39.19 17.29 -39.49
C GLY A 158 40.63 17.15 -38.97
N PHE A 159 40.80 16.66 -37.75
CA PHE A 159 42.11 16.37 -37.16
C PHE A 159 42.81 15.22 -37.87
N GLU A 160 42.12 14.12 -38.16
CA GLU A 160 42.67 12.98 -38.93
C GLU A 160 43.20 13.40 -40.30
N ASN A 161 42.43 14.21 -41.04
CA ASN A 161 42.86 14.72 -42.35
C ASN A 161 44.13 15.59 -42.24
N ARG A 162 44.21 16.44 -41.20
CA ARG A 162 45.40 17.27 -40.94
C ARG A 162 46.59 16.42 -40.52
N LEU A 163 46.36 15.39 -39.70
CA LEU A 163 47.40 14.45 -39.28
C LEU A 163 47.96 13.69 -40.48
N GLY A 164 47.10 13.13 -41.34
CA GLY A 164 47.55 12.47 -42.57
C GLY A 164 48.32 13.40 -43.52
N THR A 165 47.95 14.68 -43.58
CA THR A 165 48.72 15.68 -44.34
C THR A 165 50.10 15.94 -43.71
N LEU A 166 50.18 16.00 -42.38
CA LEU A 166 51.45 16.16 -41.68
C LEU A 166 52.34 14.92 -41.82
N GLU A 167 51.78 13.72 -41.71
CA GLU A 167 52.46 12.45 -41.95
C GLU A 167 53.02 12.38 -43.38
N ALA A 168 52.23 12.74 -44.39
CA ALA A 168 52.72 12.81 -45.77
C ALA A 168 53.87 13.82 -45.93
N ARG A 169 53.85 14.94 -45.19
CA ARG A 169 54.94 15.93 -45.17
C ARG A 169 56.17 15.40 -44.43
N THR A 170 56.03 14.68 -43.33
CA THR A 170 57.17 14.08 -42.63
C THR A 170 57.82 13.01 -43.49
N VAL A 171 57.05 12.14 -44.15
CA VAL A 171 57.61 11.16 -45.12
C VAL A 171 58.34 11.88 -46.27
N GLY A 172 57.76 12.96 -46.80
CA GLY A 172 58.41 13.76 -47.84
C GLY A 172 59.67 14.49 -47.37
N LEU A 173 59.76 14.84 -46.09
CA LEU A 173 60.97 15.42 -45.48
C LEU A 173 62.00 14.34 -45.16
N GLU A 174 61.58 13.17 -44.68
CA GLU A 174 62.43 11.98 -44.47
C GLU A 174 63.09 11.55 -45.78
N GLY A 175 62.34 11.45 -46.89
CA GLY A 175 62.94 11.14 -48.20
C GLY A 175 63.94 12.20 -48.70
N LYS A 176 63.78 13.47 -48.28
CA LYS A 176 64.77 14.54 -48.53
C LYS A 176 65.96 14.49 -47.57
N VAL A 177 65.75 14.02 -46.35
CA VAL A 177 66.80 13.80 -45.33
C VAL A 177 67.61 12.56 -45.67
N ASP A 178 67.02 11.49 -46.21
CA ASP A 178 67.71 10.30 -46.73
C ASP A 178 68.55 10.62 -47.98
N SER A 179 68.05 11.51 -48.84
CA SER A 179 68.85 12.08 -49.94
C SER A 179 70.03 12.94 -49.45
N SER A 180 70.02 13.36 -48.18
CA SER A 180 71.05 14.18 -47.54
C SER A 180 71.86 13.45 -46.47
N ARG A 181 71.56 12.19 -46.16
CA ARG A 181 72.14 11.45 -45.03
C ARG A 181 72.32 9.97 -45.38
N ALA A 182 73.25 9.71 -46.29
CA ALA A 182 73.95 8.43 -46.32
C ALA A 182 74.72 8.27 -45.01
N THR A 183 74.09 7.68 -43.98
CA THR A 183 74.67 6.84 -42.90
C THR A 183 73.69 6.70 -41.72
N GLY A 184 73.27 5.46 -41.41
CA GLY A 184 73.00 5.00 -40.04
C GLY A 184 71.56 4.62 -39.64
N SER A 185 71.28 3.32 -39.71
CA SER A 185 70.35 2.45 -38.95
C SER A 185 68.99 2.95 -38.42
N ALA A 186 67.93 2.27 -38.89
CA ALA A 186 66.59 2.24 -38.31
C ALA A 186 66.47 1.24 -37.14
N THR A 187 65.62 1.55 -36.15
CA THR A 187 65.19 0.61 -35.10
C THR A 187 63.66 0.70 -34.98
N GLU A 188 62.98 -0.44 -35.16
CA GLU A 188 61.53 -0.58 -35.10
C GLU A 188 61.02 -0.58 -33.65
N VAL A 189 59.96 0.18 -33.38
CA VAL A 189 59.19 0.15 -32.14
C VAL A 189 57.85 -0.53 -32.41
N LYS A 190 57.57 -1.62 -31.69
CA LYS A 190 56.28 -2.33 -31.71
C LYS A 190 55.26 -1.63 -30.82
N GLN A 191 54.05 -1.36 -31.34
CA GLN A 191 52.88 -0.99 -30.55
C GLN A 191 52.15 -2.24 -30.06
N GLU A 192 51.75 -2.22 -28.78
CA GLU A 192 50.93 -3.25 -28.16
C GLU A 192 49.43 -2.96 -28.35
N ASP A 193 48.72 -3.92 -28.95
CA ASP A 193 47.27 -3.90 -29.16
C ASP A 193 46.53 -4.30 -27.87
N ASN A 194 45.73 -3.39 -27.32
CA ASN A 194 44.92 -3.61 -26.12
C ASN A 194 43.53 -4.13 -26.51
N THR A 195 43.35 -5.44 -26.55
CA THR A 195 42.10 -6.11 -26.95
C THR A 195 41.16 -6.35 -25.75
N GLY A 196 40.38 -5.33 -25.38
CA GLY A 196 39.24 -5.51 -24.48
C GLY A 196 37.98 -5.94 -25.26
N LYS A 197 37.52 -7.19 -25.07
CA LYS A 197 36.24 -7.67 -25.63
C LYS A 197 35.06 -6.82 -25.10
N PRO A 198 34.15 -6.32 -25.94
CA PRO A 198 32.92 -5.66 -25.47
C PRO A 198 31.96 -6.70 -24.86
N GLU A 199 31.53 -6.47 -23.61
CA GLU A 199 30.53 -7.30 -22.91
C GLU A 199 29.16 -7.24 -23.63
N PRO A 200 28.35 -8.32 -23.60
CA PRO A 200 27.02 -8.33 -24.20
C PRO A 200 26.10 -7.30 -23.51
N VAL A 201 25.58 -6.34 -24.27
CA VAL A 201 24.74 -5.24 -23.78
C VAL A 201 23.52 -5.72 -22.96
N GLY A 202 23.00 -6.92 -23.25
CA GLY A 202 21.87 -7.51 -22.53
C GLY A 202 22.16 -7.81 -21.05
N GLU A 203 23.31 -8.40 -20.75
CA GLU A 203 23.71 -8.73 -19.36
C GLU A 203 23.92 -7.46 -18.52
N LEU A 204 24.37 -6.38 -19.16
CA LEU A 204 24.54 -5.08 -18.51
C LEU A 204 23.18 -4.46 -18.13
N ILE A 205 22.17 -4.57 -18.99
CA ILE A 205 20.82 -4.04 -18.74
C ILE A 205 20.15 -4.80 -17.59
N GLU A 206 20.24 -6.13 -17.56
CA GLU A 206 19.71 -6.96 -16.48
C GLU A 206 20.33 -6.60 -15.13
N GLU A 207 21.65 -6.44 -15.09
CA GLU A 207 22.37 -6.06 -13.88
C GLU A 207 21.97 -4.65 -13.40
N LEU A 208 21.79 -3.68 -14.30
CA LEU A 208 21.32 -2.35 -13.92
C LEU A 208 19.90 -2.38 -13.35
N ASN A 209 19.02 -3.23 -13.90
CA ASN A 209 17.67 -3.39 -13.39
C ASN A 209 17.65 -4.08 -12.02
N GLU A 210 18.47 -5.12 -11.82
CA GLU A 210 18.63 -5.76 -10.51
C GLU A 210 19.13 -4.78 -9.44
N ARG A 211 20.11 -3.93 -9.78
CA ARG A 211 20.61 -2.90 -8.87
C ARG A 211 19.50 -1.94 -8.44
N LYS A 212 18.70 -1.46 -9.40
CA LYS A 212 17.57 -0.56 -9.12
C LYS A 212 16.53 -1.22 -8.21
N MET A 213 16.26 -2.51 -8.40
CA MET A 213 15.30 -3.25 -7.55
C MET A 213 15.81 -3.50 -6.12
N ARG A 214 17.14 -3.57 -5.92
CA ARG A 214 17.80 -3.79 -4.62
C ARG A 214 18.24 -2.50 -3.93
N GLU A 215 18.17 -1.36 -4.61
CA GLU A 215 18.68 -0.07 -4.14
C GLU A 215 18.15 0.30 -2.75
N ASN A 216 16.88 0.03 -2.47
CA ASN A 216 16.23 0.35 -1.18
C ASN A 216 16.25 -0.81 -0.18
N ASN A 217 16.88 -1.93 -0.51
CA ASN A 217 16.93 -3.10 0.35
C ASN A 217 18.13 -3.06 1.29
N ILE A 218 17.93 -3.55 2.50
CA ILE A 218 18.98 -3.88 3.46
C ILE A 218 18.86 -5.32 3.91
N VAL A 219 19.99 -5.91 4.28
CA VAL A 219 20.06 -7.26 4.84
C VAL A 219 20.58 -7.18 6.27
N VAL A 220 19.80 -7.72 7.20
CA VAL A 220 20.13 -7.81 8.63
C VAL A 220 20.51 -9.25 8.96
N TYR A 221 21.77 -9.45 9.33
CA TYR A 221 22.30 -10.71 9.84
C TYR A 221 22.23 -10.74 11.36
N GLY A 222 21.99 -11.91 11.95
CA GLY A 222 21.97 -12.09 13.40
C GLY A 222 20.66 -11.70 14.11
N ALA A 223 19.63 -11.26 13.38
CA ALA A 223 18.34 -10.95 13.98
C ALA A 223 17.68 -12.23 14.56
N PRO A 224 17.27 -12.26 15.84
CA PRO A 224 16.66 -13.44 16.48
C PRO A 224 15.44 -13.95 15.72
N GLU A 225 15.27 -15.27 15.59
CA GLU A 225 14.07 -15.85 14.96
C GLU A 225 12.90 -15.95 15.96
N SER A 226 11.68 -15.72 15.47
CA SER A 226 10.47 -15.93 16.26
C SER A 226 10.19 -17.42 16.46
N GLY A 227 9.97 -17.81 17.72
CA GLY A 227 9.53 -19.16 18.10
C GLY A 227 8.03 -19.39 17.96
N SER A 228 7.25 -18.40 17.51
CA SER A 228 5.79 -18.49 17.41
C SER A 228 5.36 -19.66 16.52
N PRO A 229 4.27 -20.37 16.85
CA PRO A 229 3.79 -21.50 16.04
C PRO A 229 3.13 -21.04 14.74
N THR A 230 2.55 -19.84 14.72
CA THR A 230 1.79 -19.35 13.56
C THR A 230 2.64 -18.47 12.64
N MET A 231 2.36 -18.54 11.33
CA MET A 231 3.03 -17.70 10.33
C MET A 231 2.75 -16.21 10.56
N SER A 232 1.52 -15.84 10.88
CA SER A 232 1.11 -14.44 11.08
C SER A 232 1.86 -13.78 12.24
N GLU A 233 2.01 -14.47 13.38
CA GLU A 233 2.75 -13.95 14.53
C GLU A 233 4.26 -13.81 14.23
N ARG A 234 4.83 -14.74 13.45
CA ARG A 234 6.24 -14.62 13.00
C ARG A 234 6.45 -13.39 12.13
N ILE A 235 5.53 -13.14 11.20
CA ILE A 235 5.57 -11.95 10.32
C ILE A 235 5.48 -10.67 11.16
N GLU A 236 4.55 -10.63 12.11
CA GLU A 236 4.37 -9.45 12.97
C GLU A 236 5.58 -9.22 13.91
N SER A 237 6.16 -10.30 14.42
CA SER A 237 7.39 -10.25 15.19
C SER A 237 8.56 -9.71 14.39
N ASP A 238 8.74 -10.18 13.14
CA ASP A 238 9.81 -9.67 12.26
C ASP A 238 9.58 -8.21 11.87
N LYS A 239 8.33 -7.80 11.60
CA LYS A 239 7.97 -6.41 11.31
C LYS A 239 8.25 -5.49 12.50
N SER A 240 7.81 -5.86 13.70
CA SER A 240 8.04 -5.07 14.91
C SER A 240 9.53 -4.98 15.25
N TYR A 241 10.30 -6.05 15.04
CA TYR A 241 11.76 -6.03 15.18
C TYR A 241 12.40 -5.03 14.21
N ALA A 242 12.01 -5.07 12.93
CA ALA A 242 12.51 -4.16 11.91
C ALA A 242 12.16 -2.69 12.22
N LEU A 243 10.92 -2.40 12.66
CA LEU A 243 10.51 -1.06 13.07
C LEU A 243 11.32 -0.52 14.24
N ASN A 244 11.54 -1.36 15.27
CA ASN A 244 12.35 -0.97 16.43
C ASN A 244 13.81 -0.70 16.05
N LEU A 245 14.39 -1.52 15.18
CA LEU A 245 15.75 -1.31 14.66
C LEU A 245 15.87 0.03 13.94
N ILE A 246 14.91 0.35 13.05
CA ILE A 246 14.92 1.61 12.30
C ILE A 246 14.74 2.82 13.23
N LYS A 247 13.86 2.68 14.23
CA LYS A 247 13.61 3.73 15.23
C LYS A 247 14.88 4.07 16.02
N GLU A 248 15.67 3.08 16.42
CA GLU A 248 16.93 3.31 17.12
C GLU A 248 18.01 3.95 16.25
N CYS A 249 17.91 3.82 14.93
CA CYS A 249 18.72 4.61 14.00
C CYS A 249 18.25 6.09 13.89
N GLY A 250 17.34 6.55 14.76
CA GLY A 250 16.86 7.94 14.78
C GLY A 250 15.92 8.28 13.62
N ILE A 251 15.33 7.28 12.97
CA ILE A 251 14.39 7.47 11.87
C ILE A 251 12.98 7.34 12.44
N THR A 252 12.30 8.47 12.63
CA THR A 252 10.94 8.54 13.19
C THR A 252 10.02 9.24 12.19
N SER A 253 9.36 8.48 11.31
CA SER A 253 8.42 9.07 10.33
C SER A 253 7.39 8.04 9.85
N GLY A 254 6.18 8.05 10.42
CA GLY A 254 4.98 7.43 9.83
C GLY A 254 4.98 5.91 9.58
N GLN A 255 3.80 5.33 9.36
CA GLN A 255 3.60 3.88 9.15
C GLN A 255 4.15 3.34 7.80
N GLU A 256 4.81 4.16 6.98
CA GLU A 256 5.17 3.84 5.57
C GLU A 256 6.69 3.72 5.29
N ILE A 257 7.53 3.55 6.32
CA ILE A 257 8.98 3.40 6.13
C ILE A 257 9.35 2.05 5.51
N ILE A 258 8.67 0.99 5.96
CA ILE A 258 8.97 -0.39 5.57
C ILE A 258 7.92 -0.86 4.57
N VAL A 259 8.37 -1.18 3.36
CA VAL A 259 7.52 -1.77 2.31
C VAL A 259 7.37 -3.27 2.52
N LYS A 260 8.45 -3.96 2.91
CA LYS A 260 8.45 -5.42 3.03
C LYS A 260 9.51 -5.91 4.01
N VAL A 261 9.19 -6.97 4.76
CA VAL A 261 10.13 -7.72 5.61
C VAL A 261 10.02 -9.20 5.28
N ILE A 262 11.15 -9.86 5.01
CA ILE A 262 11.20 -11.29 4.68
C ILE A 262 12.47 -11.92 5.26
N ARG A 263 12.39 -13.14 5.79
CA ARG A 263 13.57 -13.97 6.09
C ARG A 263 14.07 -14.70 4.84
N LEU A 264 15.38 -14.67 4.62
CA LEU A 264 16.04 -15.29 3.48
C LEU A 264 16.49 -16.72 3.82
N GLY A 265 16.19 -17.67 2.93
CA GLY A 265 16.64 -19.06 3.01
C GLY A 265 15.76 -19.99 3.86
N LYS A 266 16.16 -21.27 3.91
CA LYS A 266 15.48 -22.33 4.67
C LYS A 266 15.81 -22.23 6.16
N PHE A 267 14.82 -22.51 7.01
CA PHE A 267 15.00 -22.52 8.47
C PHE A 267 15.98 -23.61 8.90
N ILE A 268 16.90 -23.26 9.80
CA ILE A 268 17.88 -24.19 10.38
C ILE A 268 17.92 -23.93 11.88
N GLN A 269 17.78 -24.99 12.68
CA GLN A 269 17.83 -24.88 14.14
C GLN A 269 19.18 -24.33 14.60
N GLY A 270 19.16 -23.35 15.52
CA GLY A 270 20.37 -22.73 16.07
C GLY A 270 21.05 -21.70 15.16
N LYS A 271 20.57 -21.47 13.94
CA LYS A 271 21.13 -20.47 13.02
C LYS A 271 20.06 -19.48 12.57
N ALA A 272 20.20 -18.22 13.00
CA ALA A 272 19.31 -17.15 12.58
C ALA A 272 19.45 -16.84 11.08
N ARG A 273 18.34 -16.88 10.36
CA ARG A 273 18.30 -16.49 8.94
C ARG A 273 18.46 -14.98 8.77
N PRO A 274 19.16 -14.53 7.71
CA PRO A 274 19.18 -13.12 7.34
C PRO A 274 17.77 -12.59 7.08
N MET A 275 17.50 -11.38 7.53
CA MET A 275 16.25 -10.66 7.28
C MET A 275 16.48 -9.60 6.22
N LEU A 276 15.71 -9.65 5.13
CA LEU A 276 15.64 -8.60 4.12
C LEU A 276 14.56 -7.61 4.52
N ILE A 277 14.92 -6.33 4.53
CA ILE A 277 13.98 -5.22 4.76
C ILE A 277 14.03 -4.32 3.53
N LYS A 278 12.89 -4.15 2.88
CA LYS A 278 12.70 -3.20 1.78
C LYS A 278 12.17 -1.89 2.34
N LEU A 279 12.97 -0.83 2.20
CA LEU A 279 12.61 0.53 2.61
C LEU A 279 11.84 1.22 1.47
N SER A 280 11.07 2.25 1.79
CA SER A 280 10.31 3.01 0.79
C SER A 280 11.21 3.85 -0.13
N THR A 281 12.27 4.45 0.41
CA THR A 281 13.19 5.32 -0.36
C THR A 281 14.66 5.05 -0.07
N ALA A 282 15.53 5.42 -1.02
CA ALA A 282 16.99 5.33 -0.90
C ALA A 282 17.54 6.28 0.19
N ASP A 283 16.88 7.42 0.41
CA ASP A 283 17.26 8.40 1.42
C ASP A 283 17.12 7.85 2.84
N ILE A 284 16.05 7.09 3.09
CA ILE A 284 15.85 6.40 4.38
C ILE A 284 16.99 5.40 4.60
N LYS A 285 17.36 4.64 3.57
CA LYS A 285 18.49 3.71 3.63
C LYS A 285 19.81 4.44 3.93
N ALA A 286 20.07 5.55 3.25
CA ALA A 286 21.26 6.36 3.47
C ALA A 286 21.32 6.91 4.91
N ASN A 287 20.21 7.44 5.41
CA ASN A 287 20.08 7.90 6.79
C ASN A 287 20.27 6.76 7.81
N LEU A 288 19.76 5.57 7.51
CA LEU A 288 19.95 4.38 8.33
C LEU A 288 21.42 4.02 8.45
N PHE A 289 22.15 3.94 7.33
CA PHE A 289 23.58 3.64 7.36
C PHE A 289 24.42 4.74 8.01
N LYS A 290 23.98 6.00 7.94
CA LYS A 290 24.62 7.13 8.64
C LYS A 290 24.51 6.97 10.16
N ASN A 291 23.35 6.51 10.65
CA ASN A 291 23.03 6.43 12.07
C ASN A 291 23.19 5.03 12.67
N ILE A 292 23.66 4.04 11.89
CA ILE A 292 23.79 2.64 12.32
C ILE A 292 24.63 2.46 13.59
N ARG A 293 25.55 3.39 13.86
CA ARG A 293 26.38 3.39 15.07
C ARG A 293 25.56 3.55 16.36
N ASN A 294 24.37 4.14 16.27
CA ASN A 294 23.46 4.29 17.41
C ASN A 294 22.99 2.93 17.94
N LEU A 295 22.98 1.89 17.09
CA LEU A 295 22.63 0.53 17.49
C LEU A 295 23.66 -0.12 18.42
N GLN A 296 24.91 0.36 18.41
CA GLN A 296 26.00 -0.22 19.21
C GLN A 296 25.80 -0.04 20.72
N GLY A 297 25.00 0.93 21.14
CA GLY A 297 24.66 1.15 22.56
C GLY A 297 23.49 0.32 23.06
N ASN A 298 22.78 -0.41 22.19
CA ASN A 298 21.57 -1.14 22.55
C ASN A 298 21.84 -2.65 22.60
N MET A 299 21.70 -3.25 23.78
CA MET A 299 21.92 -4.69 24.00
C MET A 299 21.10 -5.58 23.06
N LYS A 300 19.93 -5.12 22.58
CA LYS A 300 19.08 -5.88 21.65
C LYS A 300 19.65 -6.01 20.23
N PHE A 301 20.62 -5.16 19.89
CA PHE A 301 21.18 -5.04 18.54
C PHE A 301 22.70 -5.24 18.53
N GLN A 302 23.28 -5.75 19.61
CA GLN A 302 24.73 -5.91 19.73
C GLN A 302 25.29 -6.95 18.76
N ASP A 303 24.55 -8.03 18.51
CA ASP A 303 24.98 -9.16 17.67
C ASP A 303 24.50 -9.07 16.22
N ILE A 304 23.85 -7.97 15.83
CA ILE A 304 23.37 -7.82 14.47
C ILE A 304 24.39 -7.12 13.56
N ARG A 305 24.38 -7.52 12.30
CA ARG A 305 25.14 -6.85 11.23
C ARG A 305 24.19 -6.45 10.12
N ILE A 306 24.22 -5.18 9.73
CA ILE A 306 23.43 -4.67 8.61
C ILE A 306 24.34 -4.45 7.42
N ALA A 307 23.89 -4.89 6.24
CA ALA A 307 24.61 -4.74 4.99
C ALA A 307 23.66 -4.29 3.86
N ASN A 308 24.26 -3.80 2.76
CA ASN A 308 23.53 -3.56 1.53
C ASN A 308 23.10 -4.91 0.90
N ASP A 309 21.92 -4.95 0.28
CA ASP A 309 21.53 -6.05 -0.61
C ASP A 309 22.22 -5.87 -1.95
N LEU A 310 23.23 -6.70 -2.21
CA LEU A 310 24.10 -6.62 -3.38
C LEU A 310 23.69 -7.63 -4.44
N THR A 311 23.86 -7.28 -5.72
CA THR A 311 23.72 -8.24 -6.82
C THR A 311 24.74 -9.37 -6.69
N LYS A 312 24.58 -10.44 -7.47
CA LYS A 312 25.57 -11.53 -7.49
C LYS A 312 26.95 -11.01 -7.93
N ARG A 313 26.98 -10.22 -9.01
CA ARG A 313 28.20 -9.61 -9.57
C ARG A 313 28.86 -8.67 -8.57
N GLU A 314 28.08 -7.83 -7.87
CA GLU A 314 28.61 -6.95 -6.81
C GLU A 314 29.20 -7.73 -5.63
N ARG A 315 28.57 -8.84 -5.21
CA ARG A 315 29.11 -9.70 -4.14
C ARG A 315 30.41 -10.37 -4.53
N GLU A 316 30.52 -10.85 -5.75
CA GLU A 316 31.74 -11.46 -6.28
C GLU A 316 32.87 -10.44 -6.36
N HIS A 317 32.59 -9.25 -6.90
CA HIS A 317 33.56 -8.16 -6.94
C HIS A 317 33.99 -7.71 -5.55
N GLU A 318 33.06 -7.56 -4.59
CA GLU A 318 33.39 -7.22 -3.21
C GLU A 318 34.24 -8.33 -2.55
N ALA A 319 33.96 -9.61 -2.81
CA ALA A 319 34.76 -10.72 -2.29
C ALA A 319 36.21 -10.71 -2.81
N VAL A 320 36.41 -10.39 -4.08
CA VAL A 320 37.74 -10.22 -4.67
C VAL A 320 38.51 -9.11 -3.95
N LEU A 321 37.89 -7.94 -3.76
CA LEU A 321 38.52 -6.81 -3.07
C LEU A 321 38.87 -7.12 -1.61
N TRP A 322 38.01 -7.88 -0.90
CA TRP A 322 38.30 -8.32 0.46
C TRP A 322 39.45 -9.32 0.51
N GLN A 323 39.53 -10.24 -0.46
CA GLN A 323 40.64 -11.19 -0.56
C GLN A 323 41.96 -10.47 -0.84
N GLU A 324 41.94 -9.49 -1.75
CA GLU A 324 43.09 -8.62 -2.01
C GLU A 324 43.52 -7.82 -0.78
N ALA A 325 42.56 -7.23 -0.05
CA ALA A 325 42.84 -6.52 1.21
C ALA A 325 43.55 -7.42 2.22
N LYS A 326 43.09 -8.67 2.35
CA LYS A 326 43.65 -9.67 3.25
C LYS A 326 45.07 -10.07 2.82
N ASN A 327 45.27 -10.38 1.54
CA ASN A 327 46.58 -10.70 1.00
C ASN A 327 47.59 -9.54 1.20
N LEU A 328 47.15 -8.29 1.06
CA LEU A 328 47.97 -7.10 1.30
C LEU A 328 48.31 -6.89 2.79
N MET A 329 47.41 -7.30 3.69
CA MET A 329 47.69 -7.31 5.14
C MET A 329 48.69 -8.41 5.50
N ASP A 330 48.47 -9.63 5.01
CA ASP A 330 49.33 -10.80 5.29
C ASP A 330 50.74 -10.61 4.69
N SER A 331 50.87 -9.90 3.57
CA SER A 331 52.16 -9.56 2.94
C SER A 331 52.87 -8.34 3.56
N GLY A 332 52.37 -7.79 4.67
CA GLY A 332 53.03 -6.71 5.40
C GLY A 332 53.02 -5.35 4.71
N LYS A 333 52.26 -5.16 3.61
CA LYS A 333 52.19 -3.91 2.83
C LYS A 333 51.32 -2.81 3.46
N GLY A 334 50.87 -3.02 4.71
CA GLY A 334 50.06 -2.09 5.50
C GLY A 334 48.57 -2.46 5.53
N ARG A 335 47.82 -1.80 6.41
CA ARG A 335 46.36 -2.02 6.54
C ARG A 335 45.62 -1.40 5.36
N HIS A 336 44.93 -2.24 4.59
CA HIS A 336 44.06 -1.84 3.50
C HIS A 336 42.60 -2.07 3.90
N ARG A 337 41.72 -1.17 3.46
CA ARG A 337 40.27 -1.29 3.70
C ARG A 337 39.51 -1.10 2.41
N VAL A 338 38.50 -1.95 2.21
CA VAL A 338 37.51 -1.79 1.16
C VAL A 338 36.58 -0.65 1.56
N VAL A 339 36.57 0.44 0.80
CA VAL A 339 35.79 1.66 1.07
C VAL A 339 34.97 2.07 -0.15
N GLY A 340 34.01 2.97 0.08
CA GLY A 340 33.11 3.46 -0.95
C GLY A 340 31.75 2.76 -0.97
N PRO A 341 30.79 3.30 -1.73
CA PRO A 341 29.48 2.69 -1.91
C PRO A 341 29.58 1.40 -2.75
N PRO A 342 28.57 0.52 -2.73
CA PRO A 342 28.55 -0.74 -3.49
C PRO A 342 29.00 -0.63 -4.96
N TRP A 343 28.51 0.39 -5.68
CA TRP A 343 28.81 0.61 -7.10
C TRP A 343 30.19 1.24 -7.37
N ARG A 344 30.95 1.60 -6.33
CA ARG A 344 32.28 2.22 -6.46
C ARG A 344 33.22 1.78 -5.35
N ARG A 345 33.16 0.50 -4.99
CA ARG A 345 34.09 -0.10 -4.01
C ARG A 345 35.52 -0.01 -4.52
N ARG A 346 36.43 0.40 -3.65
CA ARG A 346 37.87 0.46 -3.93
C ARG A 346 38.68 0.13 -2.69
N LEU A 347 39.88 -0.38 -2.92
CA LEU A 347 40.90 -0.57 -1.89
C LEU A 347 41.58 0.77 -1.59
N VAL A 348 41.68 1.11 -0.31
CA VAL A 348 42.45 2.27 0.15
C VAL A 348 43.38 1.85 1.28
N LYS A 349 44.64 2.30 1.20
CA LYS A 349 45.64 2.13 2.27
C LYS A 349 45.33 3.09 3.41
N ILE A 350 45.21 2.57 4.63
CA ILE A 350 45.02 3.39 5.83
C ILE A 350 46.40 3.69 6.40
N GLY A 351 46.77 4.97 6.43
CA GLY A 351 47.95 5.43 7.15
C GLY A 351 47.79 5.17 8.65
N VAL A 352 48.79 4.58 9.29
CA VAL A 352 48.83 4.47 10.75
C VAL A 352 49.00 5.88 11.29
N GLN A 353 47.99 6.45 11.96
CA GLN A 353 48.24 7.55 12.87
C GLN A 353 49.00 6.96 14.06
N GLU A 354 50.27 7.32 14.21
CA GLU A 354 51.00 7.15 15.46
C GLU A 354 50.23 7.88 16.56
N LYS A 355 50.00 7.18 17.67
CA LYS A 355 49.36 7.73 18.87
C LYS A 355 50.37 8.50 19.70
#